data_AF-A0A553R9B0-F1
#
_entry.id   AF-A0A553R9B0-F1
#
_cell.length_a   1.000
_cell.length_b   1.000
_cell.length_c   1.000
_cell.angle_alpha   90.00
_cell.angle_beta   90.00
_cell.angle_gamma   90.00
#
_symmetry.space_group_name_H-M   'P 1'
#
loop_
_entity.id
_entity.type
_entity.pdbx_description
1 polymer ?
#
loop_
_entity_poly.entity_id
_entity_poly.type
_entity_poly.pdbx_seq_one_letter_code
_entity_poly.pdbx_strand_id
1 'polypeptide(L)'
;MDPEVSLMLCCDPSQALEEHQMHVEIANRFNRQSFPEIEQHIESLWSDRVAREPWLFNGAKFRLHSALLSVPDEGDQSVRGDKLSNVSVKPNPSSVVKLELGLTCYKDYLGTNWSREARNLQSHGQDQCADAQAFLSQPLGVGAVMVTTDGDLVLLRRSQRVAEAAGLLDIPGGHPEPKMVCPGVREEDISVELLQGQERAVISEIFSSVCAEISDEVNVPVGSLSKPLFLGIALNHTSAGRPSAEFFVRCSLPTQEVRDLYRRGGPEAHESTDIMFLSREKMLQVNERAPLWSELCPSAKGAVLLYQRVMPDQ
;
A
#
# COMPACT_ATOMS: atom_id res chain seq x y z
N MET A 1 -2.75 -18.34 -10.78
CA MET A 1 -2.62 -16.89 -10.58
C MET A 1 -3.88 -16.50 -9.85
N ASP A 2 -3.72 -16.19 -8.56
CA ASP A 2 -4.79 -15.79 -7.67
C ASP A 2 -5.50 -14.54 -8.24
N PRO A 3 -6.83 -14.60 -8.52
CA PRO A 3 -7.56 -13.47 -9.10
C PRO A 3 -7.71 -12.29 -8.13
N GLU A 4 -7.45 -12.47 -6.83
CA GLU A 4 -7.61 -11.42 -5.82
C GLU A 4 -6.43 -10.44 -5.77
N VAL A 5 -5.29 -10.80 -6.35
CA VAL A 5 -4.06 -10.01 -6.27
C VAL A 5 -3.28 -9.97 -7.58
N SER A 6 -2.72 -8.82 -7.93
CA SER A 6 -1.72 -8.70 -9.00
C SER A 6 -0.62 -7.73 -8.62
N LEU A 7 0.55 -7.85 -9.25
CA LEU A 7 1.64 -6.89 -9.06
C LEU A 7 1.58 -5.83 -10.15
N MET A 8 1.48 -4.56 -9.74
CA MET A 8 1.56 -3.40 -10.64
C MET A 8 3.01 -3.05 -10.95
N LEU A 9 3.87 -3.12 -9.94
CA LEU A 9 5.30 -2.87 -10.06
C LEU A 9 6.06 -3.85 -9.18
N CYS A 10 7.17 -4.36 -9.68
CA CYS A 10 8.05 -5.28 -8.96
C CYS A 10 9.49 -4.80 -9.21
N CYS A 11 10.22 -4.51 -8.14
CA CYS A 11 11.66 -4.29 -8.24
C CYS A 11 12.36 -5.56 -8.72
N ASP A 12 13.58 -5.43 -9.20
CA ASP A 12 14.36 -6.57 -9.65
C ASP A 12 14.91 -7.40 -8.50
N PRO A 13 15.19 -8.69 -8.72
CA PRO A 13 15.77 -9.55 -7.69
C PRO A 13 17.03 -8.94 -7.07
N SER A 14 17.04 -8.85 -5.73
CA SER A 14 18.08 -8.22 -4.91
C SER A 14 18.30 -6.72 -5.17
N GLN A 15 17.35 -6.02 -5.80
CA GLN A 15 17.40 -4.59 -6.09
C GLN A 15 16.19 -3.84 -5.51
N ALA A 16 15.79 -4.18 -4.28
CA ALA A 16 14.84 -3.37 -3.53
C ALA A 16 15.37 -1.92 -3.40
N LEU A 17 14.49 -0.94 -3.50
CA LEU A 17 14.88 0.46 -3.63
C LEU A 17 14.87 1.18 -2.28
N GLU A 18 15.86 2.04 -2.07
CA GLU A 18 15.89 2.97 -0.95
C GLU A 18 15.08 4.24 -1.22
N GLU A 19 14.72 4.96 -0.16
CA GLU A 19 13.98 6.23 -0.21
C GLU A 19 14.55 7.24 -1.22
N HIS A 20 15.88 7.35 -1.32
CA HIS A 20 16.54 8.31 -2.19
C HIS A 20 16.35 7.99 -3.70
N GLN A 21 16.07 6.72 -4.03
CA GLN A 21 15.81 6.21 -5.38
C GLN A 21 14.32 6.31 -5.78
N MET A 22 13.49 6.87 -4.90
CA MET A 22 12.09 7.11 -5.16
C MET A 22 11.78 8.60 -5.31
N HIS A 23 10.89 8.90 -6.25
CA HIS A 23 10.37 10.23 -6.50
C HIS A 23 8.85 10.19 -6.59
N VAL A 24 8.23 11.33 -6.34
CA VAL A 24 6.81 11.53 -6.60
C VAL A 24 6.61 12.69 -7.54
N GLU A 25 5.53 12.64 -8.30
CA GLU A 25 4.95 13.78 -8.96
C GLU A 25 3.53 13.96 -8.43
N ILE A 26 3.22 15.14 -7.91
CA ILE A 26 1.95 15.42 -7.25
C ILE A 26 1.16 16.43 -8.08
N ALA A 27 -0.03 16.05 -8.52
CA ALA A 27 -0.85 16.91 -9.38
C ALA A 27 -2.34 16.55 -9.34
N ASN A 28 -3.20 17.56 -9.51
CA ASN A 28 -4.66 17.37 -9.55
C ASN A 28 -5.13 16.45 -10.68
N ARG A 29 -4.37 16.36 -11.79
CA ARG A 29 -4.68 15.44 -12.89
C ARG A 29 -4.56 13.96 -12.50
N PHE A 30 -3.91 13.67 -11.37
CA PHE A 30 -3.82 12.34 -10.79
C PHE A 30 -4.90 12.07 -9.73
N ASN A 31 -5.82 13.02 -9.50
CA ASN A 31 -6.98 12.80 -8.64
C ASN A 31 -8.02 11.93 -9.37
N ARG A 32 -8.97 11.40 -8.59
CA ARG A 32 -10.15 10.70 -9.11
C ARG A 32 -10.95 11.64 -10.02
N GLN A 33 -11.40 11.13 -11.17
CA GLN A 33 -12.36 11.85 -12.01
C GLN A 33 -13.76 11.77 -11.37
N SER A 34 -14.54 12.84 -11.47
CA SER A 34 -15.86 12.97 -10.85
C SER A 34 -16.93 13.25 -11.89
N PHE A 35 -18.14 12.75 -11.65
CA PHE A 35 -19.36 13.14 -12.36
C PHE A 35 -20.52 13.28 -11.35
N PRO A 36 -21.55 14.11 -11.62
CA PRO A 36 -22.54 14.48 -10.61
C PRO A 36 -23.20 13.32 -9.88
N GLU A 37 -23.52 12.24 -10.59
CA GLU A 37 -24.20 11.07 -10.05
C GLU A 37 -23.33 10.30 -9.04
N ILE A 38 -22.01 10.16 -9.28
CA ILE A 38 -21.13 9.49 -8.32
C ILE A 38 -20.88 10.36 -7.08
N GLU A 39 -20.77 11.68 -7.22
CA GLU A 39 -20.61 12.56 -6.04
C GLU A 39 -21.85 12.53 -5.13
N GLN A 40 -23.04 12.52 -5.72
CA GLN A 40 -24.30 12.36 -4.96
C GLN A 40 -24.36 11.02 -4.23
N HIS A 41 -23.92 9.94 -4.89
CA HIS A 41 -23.84 8.61 -4.29
C HIS A 41 -22.85 8.55 -3.11
N ILE A 42 -21.64 9.09 -3.29
CA ILE A 42 -20.62 9.17 -2.24
C ILE A 42 -21.16 9.95 -1.03
N GLU A 43 -21.79 11.11 -1.26
CA GLU A 43 -22.37 11.93 -0.18
C GLU A 43 -23.49 11.20 0.58
N SER A 44 -24.39 10.52 -0.15
CA SER A 44 -25.47 9.75 0.45
C SER A 44 -24.93 8.62 1.32
N LEU A 45 -23.98 7.83 0.81
CA LEU A 45 -23.36 6.73 1.56
C LEU A 45 -22.62 7.22 2.80
N TRP A 46 -21.91 8.34 2.69
CA TRP A 46 -21.20 8.93 3.82
C TRP A 46 -22.15 9.45 4.89
N SER A 47 -23.21 10.17 4.49
CA SER A 47 -24.23 10.68 5.40
C SER A 47 -24.90 9.55 6.19
N ASP A 48 -25.29 8.48 5.49
CA ASP A 48 -25.87 7.29 6.11
C ASP A 48 -24.91 6.60 7.08
N ARG A 49 -23.62 6.56 6.73
CA ARG A 49 -22.57 5.95 7.54
C ARG A 49 -22.32 6.74 8.82
N VAL A 50 -22.10 8.05 8.72
CA VAL A 50 -21.87 8.93 9.88
C VAL A 50 -23.09 8.98 10.80
N ALA A 51 -24.31 8.89 10.26
CA ALA A 51 -25.52 8.80 11.07
C ALA A 51 -25.57 7.53 11.95
N ARG A 52 -24.96 6.44 11.50
CA ARG A 52 -24.87 5.17 12.27
C ARG A 52 -23.65 5.12 13.19
N GLU A 53 -22.53 5.69 12.73
CA GLU A 53 -21.23 5.62 13.37
C GLU A 53 -20.67 7.05 13.53
N PRO A 54 -21.21 7.88 14.45
CA PRO A 54 -20.92 9.32 14.53
C PRO A 54 -19.50 9.64 14.99
N TRP A 55 -18.72 8.64 15.42
CA TRP A 55 -17.30 8.78 15.74
C TRP A 55 -16.40 8.69 14.51
N LEU A 56 -16.92 8.30 13.34
CA LEU A 56 -16.14 8.29 12.11
C LEU A 56 -15.81 9.71 11.66
N PHE A 57 -14.59 9.89 11.17
CA PHE A 57 -14.12 11.12 10.54
C PHE A 57 -13.59 10.81 9.14
N ASN A 58 -13.60 11.83 8.27
CA ASN A 58 -13.03 11.70 6.94
C ASN A 58 -11.55 12.07 6.99
N GLY A 59 -10.67 11.15 6.57
CA GLY A 59 -9.21 11.37 6.50
C GLY A 59 -8.75 11.56 5.06
N ALA A 60 -7.83 12.49 4.82
CA ALA A 60 -7.16 12.67 3.53
C ALA A 60 -6.17 11.52 3.30
N LYS A 61 -6.02 11.08 2.05
CA LYS A 61 -5.13 9.99 1.67
C LYS A 61 -4.44 10.31 0.34
N PHE A 62 -3.24 9.78 0.15
CA PHE A 62 -2.61 9.81 -1.18
C PHE A 62 -3.37 8.88 -2.12
N ARG A 63 -3.68 9.33 -3.33
CA ARG A 63 -4.21 8.50 -4.42
C ARG A 63 -3.06 8.10 -5.33
N LEU A 64 -2.85 6.81 -5.55
CA LEU A 64 -1.91 6.37 -6.58
C LEU A 64 -2.60 6.37 -7.95
N HIS A 65 -2.05 7.13 -8.89
CA HIS A 65 -2.46 7.12 -10.29
C HIS A 65 -1.62 6.12 -11.11
N SER A 66 -0.30 6.24 -11.04
CA SER A 66 0.61 5.34 -11.75
C SER A 66 1.96 5.23 -11.03
N ALA A 67 2.76 4.24 -11.41
CA ALA A 67 4.14 4.08 -10.96
C ALA A 67 5.01 3.78 -12.18
N LEU A 68 6.03 4.61 -12.40
CA LEU A 68 6.90 4.56 -13.56
C LEU A 68 8.31 4.17 -13.13
N LEU A 69 8.79 3.03 -13.62
CA LEU A 69 10.18 2.61 -13.46
C LEU A 69 11.02 3.28 -14.55
N SER A 70 11.97 4.11 -14.15
CA SER A 70 12.96 4.72 -15.04
C SER A 70 14.28 3.99 -14.87
N VAL A 71 14.80 3.46 -15.97
CA VAL A 71 16.20 3.02 -16.08
C VAL A 71 16.92 4.17 -16.78
N PRO A 72 17.99 4.75 -16.21
CA PRO A 72 18.72 5.78 -16.92
C PRO A 72 19.32 5.20 -18.21
N ASP A 73 18.91 5.76 -19.34
CA ASP A 73 19.35 5.37 -20.67
C ASP A 73 20.87 5.49 -20.80
N GLU A 74 21.53 4.41 -21.22
CA GLU A 74 22.74 4.53 -22.02
C GLU A 74 22.33 4.97 -23.44
N GLY A 75 22.06 6.26 -23.62
CA GLY A 75 21.95 6.90 -24.94
C GLY A 75 20.61 6.73 -25.67
N ASP A 76 19.84 7.83 -25.68
CA ASP A 76 18.91 8.30 -26.72
C ASP A 76 18.48 7.27 -27.80
N GLN A 77 17.36 6.57 -27.55
CA GLN A 77 16.36 6.27 -28.59
C GLN A 77 14.95 6.25 -27.99
N SER A 78 14.19 7.31 -28.22
CA SER A 78 12.77 7.36 -27.92
C SER A 78 11.99 6.28 -28.69
N VAL A 79 11.50 5.24 -28.01
CA VAL A 79 10.47 4.34 -28.53
C VAL A 79 9.19 4.60 -27.74
N ARG A 80 8.17 5.17 -28.39
CA ARG A 80 6.80 5.17 -27.87
C ARG A 80 6.30 3.73 -27.87
N GLY A 81 6.32 3.09 -26.70
CA GLY A 81 5.82 1.73 -26.51
C GLY A 81 4.31 1.73 -26.26
N ASP A 82 3.55 1.42 -27.31
CA ASP A 82 2.20 0.91 -27.19
C ASP A 82 2.29 -0.64 -27.09
N LYS A 83 1.54 -1.23 -26.16
CA LYS A 83 1.36 -2.67 -25.86
C LYS A 83 2.35 -3.40 -24.93
N LEU A 84 1.73 -4.05 -23.94
CA LEU A 84 2.24 -5.15 -23.12
C LEU A 84 3.08 -6.14 -23.94
N SER A 85 4.38 -6.18 -23.66
CA SER A 85 5.19 -7.37 -23.85
C SER A 85 6.18 -7.46 -22.70
N ASN A 86 6.31 -8.66 -22.12
CA ASN A 86 7.25 -8.97 -21.06
C ASN A 86 8.68 -8.78 -21.58
N VAL A 87 9.25 -7.59 -21.39
CA VAL A 87 10.67 -7.34 -21.60
C VAL A 87 11.34 -7.40 -20.23
N SER A 88 12.07 -8.47 -19.97
CA SER A 88 12.98 -8.56 -18.84
C SER A 88 14.23 -7.74 -19.19
N VAL A 89 14.22 -6.47 -18.80
CA VAL A 89 15.37 -5.57 -18.92
C VAL A 89 16.27 -5.83 -17.71
N LYS A 90 17.56 -6.07 -17.94
CA LYS A 90 18.55 -6.10 -16.84
C LYS A 90 18.72 -4.67 -16.31
N PRO A 91 18.51 -4.39 -15.02
CA PRO A 91 18.65 -3.04 -14.52
C PRO A 91 20.05 -2.78 -13.98
N ASN A 92 20.55 -1.60 -14.35
CA ASN A 92 21.68 -0.95 -13.71
C ASN A 92 21.31 -0.53 -12.27
N PRO A 93 22.29 -0.36 -11.37
CA PRO A 93 22.12 0.07 -9.97
C PRO A 93 21.54 1.50 -9.78
N SER A 94 20.96 2.07 -10.83
CA SER A 94 20.46 3.43 -10.93
C SER A 94 18.98 3.48 -11.32
N SER A 95 18.26 2.35 -11.24
CA SER A 95 16.80 2.32 -11.38
C SER A 95 16.14 3.25 -10.36
N VAL A 96 15.23 4.07 -10.84
CA VAL A 96 14.49 5.07 -10.05
C VAL A 96 13.00 4.87 -10.32
N VAL A 97 12.19 4.86 -9.26
CA VAL A 97 10.72 4.79 -9.38
C VAL A 97 10.13 6.17 -9.17
N LYS A 98 9.29 6.62 -10.10
CA LYS A 98 8.45 7.81 -9.95
C LYS A 98 7.00 7.38 -9.70
N LEU A 99 6.44 7.76 -8.55
CA LEU A 99 5.01 7.60 -8.26
C LEU A 99 4.26 8.85 -8.71
N GLU A 100 3.18 8.67 -9.47
CA GLU A 100 2.27 9.74 -9.82
C GLU A 100 1.11 9.75 -8.82
N LEU A 101 1.05 10.78 -7.97
CA LEU A 101 0.14 10.86 -6.84
C LEU A 101 -0.86 12.00 -6.98
N GLY A 102 -2.12 11.68 -6.73
CA GLY A 102 -3.16 12.65 -6.41
C GLY A 102 -3.50 12.63 -4.93
N LEU A 103 -4.62 13.26 -4.60
CA LEU A 103 -5.28 13.16 -3.30
C LEU A 103 -6.64 12.50 -3.43
N THR A 104 -7.04 11.83 -2.36
CA THR A 104 -8.37 11.29 -2.15
C THR A 104 -8.68 11.31 -0.64
N CYS A 105 -9.75 10.67 -0.21
CA CYS A 105 -10.09 10.57 1.19
C CYS A 105 -10.83 9.27 1.53
N TYR A 106 -10.98 8.99 2.82
CA TYR A 106 -11.68 7.81 3.32
C TYR A 106 -13.15 7.75 2.86
N LYS A 107 -13.84 8.89 2.82
CA LYS A 107 -15.20 9.01 2.31
C LYS A 107 -15.31 8.56 0.85
N ASP A 108 -14.42 9.05 -0.01
CA ASP A 108 -14.37 8.65 -1.43
C ASP A 108 -14.10 7.15 -1.57
N TYR A 109 -13.17 6.61 -0.78
CA TYR A 109 -12.88 5.17 -0.77
C TYR A 109 -14.14 4.33 -0.48
N LEU A 110 -14.91 4.71 0.54
CA LEU A 110 -16.15 4.01 0.89
C LEU A 110 -17.20 4.11 -0.23
N GLY A 111 -17.30 5.28 -0.86
CA GLY A 111 -18.29 5.54 -1.91
C GLY A 111 -17.91 4.97 -3.28
N THR A 112 -16.64 4.65 -3.52
CA THR A 112 -16.16 4.10 -4.81
C THR A 112 -15.61 2.67 -4.69
N ASN A 113 -14.46 2.47 -4.03
CA ASN A 113 -13.75 1.20 -4.01
C ASN A 113 -14.50 0.15 -3.19
N TRP A 114 -15.02 0.56 -2.02
CA TRP A 114 -15.78 -0.30 -1.12
C TRP A 114 -17.28 -0.34 -1.44
N SER A 115 -17.68 0.30 -2.54
CA SER A 115 -19.06 0.42 -2.97
C SER A 115 -19.49 -0.81 -3.78
N ARG A 116 -20.79 -1.12 -3.74
CA ARG A 116 -21.36 -2.15 -4.62
C ARG A 116 -21.25 -1.75 -6.10
N GLU A 117 -21.12 -0.46 -6.38
CA GLU A 117 -20.97 0.10 -7.73
C GLU A 117 -19.54 0.01 -8.27
N ALA A 118 -18.57 -0.50 -7.50
CA ALA A 118 -17.15 -0.48 -7.89
C ALA A 118 -16.89 -1.09 -9.28
N ARG A 119 -17.52 -2.22 -9.62
CA ARG A 119 -17.36 -2.85 -10.96
C ARG A 119 -18.00 -2.03 -12.08
N ASN A 120 -19.12 -1.36 -11.79
CA ASN A 120 -19.79 -0.48 -12.75
C ASN A 120 -18.92 0.75 -13.01
N LEU A 121 -18.33 1.33 -11.97
CA LEU A 121 -17.35 2.42 -12.07
C LEU A 121 -16.11 1.99 -12.87
N GLN A 122 -15.61 0.77 -12.66
CA GLN A 122 -14.48 0.25 -13.45
C GLN A 122 -14.82 0.11 -14.92
N SER A 123 -15.98 -0.46 -15.24
CA SER A 123 -16.45 -0.58 -16.62
C SER A 123 -16.63 0.79 -17.26
N HIS A 124 -17.24 1.73 -16.53
CA HIS A 124 -17.45 3.09 -17.00
C HIS A 124 -16.13 3.85 -17.24
N GLY A 125 -15.16 3.72 -16.33
CA GLY A 125 -13.82 4.32 -16.48
C GLY A 125 -13.08 3.76 -17.67
N GLN A 126 -13.17 2.44 -17.89
CA GLN A 126 -12.57 1.81 -19.05
C GLN A 126 -13.18 2.33 -20.36
N ASP A 127 -14.49 2.52 -20.42
CA ASP A 127 -15.20 2.96 -21.62
C ASP A 127 -15.02 4.46 -21.92
N GLN A 128 -15.03 5.32 -20.90
CA GLN A 128 -14.99 6.79 -21.07
C GLN A 128 -13.58 7.38 -20.99
N CYS A 129 -12.69 6.77 -20.19
CA CYS A 129 -11.38 7.32 -19.87
C CYS A 129 -10.23 6.43 -20.34
N ALA A 130 -10.52 5.24 -20.87
CA ALA A 130 -9.53 4.17 -21.12
C ALA A 130 -8.72 3.78 -19.86
N ASP A 131 -9.32 3.98 -18.68
CA ASP A 131 -8.73 3.67 -17.38
C ASP A 131 -9.83 3.19 -16.42
N ALA A 132 -9.81 1.90 -16.09
CA ALA A 132 -10.75 1.29 -15.15
C ALA A 132 -10.70 1.92 -13.75
N GLN A 133 -9.62 2.61 -13.39
CA GLN A 133 -9.44 3.19 -12.06
C GLN A 133 -9.79 4.68 -12.01
N ALA A 134 -10.17 5.29 -13.15
CA ALA A 134 -10.40 6.73 -13.30
C ALA A 134 -11.43 7.28 -12.30
N PHE A 135 -12.51 6.54 -12.06
CA PHE A 135 -13.59 6.94 -11.16
C PHE A 135 -13.48 6.36 -9.75
N LEU A 136 -12.35 5.72 -9.43
CA LEU A 136 -12.09 5.14 -8.11
C LEU A 136 -11.12 6.00 -7.29
N SER A 137 -11.35 6.03 -5.98
CA SER A 137 -10.52 6.71 -4.97
C SER A 137 -9.07 6.22 -4.97
N GLN A 138 -8.86 4.90 -5.04
CA GLN A 138 -7.52 4.26 -5.09
C GLN A 138 -6.53 4.80 -4.04
N PRO A 139 -6.89 4.81 -2.74
CA PRO A 139 -5.97 5.27 -1.70
C PRO A 139 -4.77 4.32 -1.61
N LEU A 140 -3.56 4.88 -1.62
CA LEU A 140 -2.31 4.15 -1.50
C LEU A 140 -2.16 3.60 -0.09
N GLY A 141 -2.09 2.26 0.04
CA GLY A 141 -1.66 1.60 1.27
C GLY A 141 -0.15 1.43 1.34
N VAL A 142 0.35 1.08 2.52
CA VAL A 142 1.71 0.58 2.74
C VAL A 142 1.68 -0.69 3.56
N GLY A 143 2.60 -1.61 3.31
CA GLY A 143 2.79 -2.82 4.09
C GLY A 143 4.25 -3.22 4.20
N ALA A 144 4.62 -3.93 5.26
CA ALA A 144 5.98 -4.43 5.44
C ALA A 144 6.07 -5.94 5.66
N VAL A 145 6.93 -6.56 4.87
CA VAL A 145 7.56 -7.83 5.20
C VAL A 145 8.64 -7.55 6.25
N MET A 146 8.24 -7.63 7.51
CA MET A 146 9.12 -7.43 8.67
C MET A 146 9.81 -8.74 9.05
N VAL A 147 11.14 -8.75 9.13
CA VAL A 147 11.94 -9.90 9.56
C VAL A 147 12.66 -9.64 10.89
N THR A 148 12.64 -10.59 11.80
CA THR A 148 13.35 -10.54 13.10
C THR A 148 14.82 -10.93 12.96
N THR A 149 15.64 -10.73 13.99
CA THR A 149 17.05 -11.17 13.97
C THR A 149 17.22 -12.68 13.83
N ASP A 150 16.20 -13.44 14.21
CA ASP A 150 16.20 -14.92 14.10
C ASP A 150 15.81 -15.40 12.68
N GLY A 151 15.45 -14.47 11.77
CA GLY A 151 15.05 -14.79 10.40
C GLY A 151 13.58 -15.19 10.25
N ASP A 152 12.74 -14.92 11.26
CA ASP A 152 11.30 -15.12 11.16
C ASP A 152 10.59 -13.86 10.65
N LEU A 153 9.59 -14.05 9.82
CA LEU A 153 8.74 -13.03 9.25
C LEU A 153 7.45 -12.89 10.06
N VAL A 154 7.01 -11.65 10.28
CA VAL A 154 5.84 -11.33 11.10
C VAL A 154 4.57 -11.30 10.25
N LEU A 155 3.53 -11.99 10.72
CA LEU A 155 2.15 -11.87 10.22
C LEU A 155 1.21 -11.55 11.39
N LEU A 156 0.12 -10.87 11.11
CA LEU A 156 -0.87 -10.44 12.11
C LEU A 156 -2.25 -11.00 11.76
N ARG A 157 -2.95 -11.56 12.75
CA ARG A 157 -4.35 -11.99 12.57
C ARG A 157 -5.26 -10.80 12.76
N ARG A 158 -5.86 -10.31 11.68
CA ARG A 158 -6.81 -9.20 11.73
C ARG A 158 -8.00 -9.54 12.64
N SER A 159 -8.45 -8.55 13.40
CA SER A 159 -9.63 -8.67 14.26
C SER A 159 -10.89 -8.99 13.45
N GLN A 160 -11.91 -9.54 14.10
CA GLN A 160 -13.22 -9.73 13.46
C GLN A 160 -14.03 -8.41 13.38
N ARG A 161 -13.52 -7.34 13.99
CA ARG A 161 -14.20 -6.03 14.08
C ARG A 161 -13.79 -5.04 13.00
N VAL A 162 -12.74 -5.33 12.25
CA VAL A 162 -12.29 -4.45 11.15
C VAL A 162 -13.22 -4.57 9.94
N ALA A 163 -13.31 -3.51 9.15
CA ALA A 163 -14.19 -3.48 7.98
C ALA A 163 -13.67 -4.34 6.81
N GLU A 164 -12.36 -4.34 6.57
CA GLU A 164 -11.71 -5.06 5.46
C GLU A 164 -10.98 -6.31 5.98
N ALA A 165 -11.15 -7.44 5.28
CA ALA A 165 -10.41 -8.69 5.51
C ALA A 165 -10.45 -9.23 6.97
N ALA A 166 -11.61 -9.11 7.63
CA ALA A 166 -11.81 -9.57 9.01
C ALA A 166 -11.39 -11.03 9.22
N GLY A 167 -10.53 -11.29 10.22
CA GLY A 167 -10.04 -12.63 10.55
C GLY A 167 -8.96 -13.21 9.62
N LEU A 168 -8.59 -12.52 8.54
CA LEU A 168 -7.49 -12.95 7.69
C LEU A 168 -6.13 -12.59 8.31
N LEU A 169 -5.08 -13.24 7.83
CA LEU A 169 -3.69 -12.90 8.12
C LEU A 169 -3.26 -11.74 7.23
N ASP A 170 -2.61 -10.78 7.84
CA ASP A 170 -2.01 -9.62 7.18
C ASP A 170 -0.52 -9.52 7.52
N ILE A 171 0.14 -8.59 6.85
CA ILE A 171 1.41 -8.03 7.27
C ILE A 171 1.16 -6.73 8.05
N PRO A 172 2.10 -6.27 8.90
CA PRO A 172 2.03 -4.91 9.45
C PRO A 172 1.96 -3.86 8.35
N GLY A 173 1.08 -2.87 8.49
CA GLY A 173 0.87 -1.86 7.47
C GLY A 173 -0.32 -0.96 7.75
N GLY A 174 -0.60 -0.05 6.83
CA GLY A 174 -1.67 0.92 6.96
C GLY A 174 -1.70 1.90 5.80
N HIS A 175 -1.86 3.20 6.07
CA HIS A 175 -1.99 4.20 5.01
C HIS A 175 -1.21 5.48 5.33
N PRO A 176 -0.23 5.88 4.51
CA PRO A 176 0.45 7.17 4.66
C PRO A 176 -0.54 8.33 4.56
N GLU A 177 -0.35 9.33 5.40
CA GLU A 177 -1.33 10.41 5.55
C GLU A 177 -0.75 11.76 5.12
N PRO A 178 -1.37 12.43 4.12
CA PRO A 178 -0.97 13.77 3.69
C PRO A 178 -0.84 14.79 4.83
N LYS A 179 -1.62 14.63 5.91
CA LYS A 179 -1.58 15.51 7.08
C LYS A 179 -0.21 15.55 7.77
N MET A 180 0.58 14.48 7.67
CA MET A 180 1.93 14.42 8.23
C MET A 180 2.92 15.30 7.46
N VAL A 181 2.64 15.55 6.18
CA VAL A 181 3.42 16.48 5.33
C VAL A 181 2.96 17.93 5.51
N CYS A 182 1.70 18.13 5.89
CA CYS A 182 1.07 19.44 6.08
C CYS A 182 0.69 19.69 7.56
N PRO A 183 1.65 19.74 8.50
CA PRO A 183 1.34 19.86 9.92
C PRO A 183 0.58 21.15 10.24
N GLY A 184 -0.51 21.03 11.00
CA GLY A 184 -1.36 22.15 11.40
C GLY A 184 -2.40 22.58 10.37
N VAL A 185 -2.46 21.95 9.20
CA VAL A 185 -3.55 22.09 8.24
C VAL A 185 -4.68 21.15 8.64
N ARG A 186 -5.93 21.61 8.58
CA ARG A 186 -7.10 20.75 8.83
C ARG A 186 -7.24 19.74 7.69
N GLU A 187 -7.72 18.54 8.01
CA GLU A 187 -7.84 17.43 7.06
C GLU A 187 -8.58 17.82 5.77
N GLU A 188 -9.66 18.60 5.91
CA GLU A 188 -10.49 19.10 4.80
C GLU A 188 -9.84 20.20 3.95
N ASP A 189 -8.80 20.87 4.45
CA ASP A 189 -8.08 21.94 3.75
C ASP A 189 -6.83 21.42 3.02
N ILE A 190 -6.49 20.13 3.20
CA ILE A 190 -5.34 19.51 2.52
C ILE A 190 -5.65 19.43 1.02
N SER A 191 -4.75 20.00 0.23
CA SER A 191 -4.88 20.12 -1.22
C SER A 191 -3.56 19.78 -1.90
N VAL A 192 -3.62 19.49 -3.21
CA VAL A 192 -2.42 19.17 -4.00
C VAL A 192 -1.44 20.33 -4.00
N GLU A 193 -1.95 21.57 -4.04
CA GLU A 193 -1.15 22.80 -4.04
C GLU A 193 -0.27 22.93 -2.81
N LEU A 194 -0.73 22.42 -1.65
CA LEU A 194 0.07 22.42 -0.41
C LEU A 194 1.22 21.41 -0.45
N LEU A 195 1.08 20.34 -1.24
CA LEU A 195 2.08 19.28 -1.37
C LEU A 195 3.07 19.52 -2.51
N GLN A 196 2.75 20.41 -3.45
CA GLN A 196 3.67 20.79 -4.53
C GLN A 196 4.93 21.46 -3.95
N GLY A 197 6.10 21.00 -4.37
CA GLY A 197 7.39 21.40 -3.80
C GLY A 197 7.78 20.66 -2.50
N GLN A 198 6.93 19.77 -1.99
CA GLN A 198 7.18 18.92 -0.82
C GLN A 198 7.38 17.45 -1.22
N GLU A 199 7.79 17.17 -2.46
CA GLU A 199 7.87 15.81 -3.01
C GLU A 199 8.78 14.89 -2.17
N ARG A 200 9.88 15.45 -1.63
CA ARG A 200 10.76 14.70 -0.72
C ARG A 200 10.09 14.38 0.61
N ALA A 201 9.30 15.29 1.18
CA ALA A 201 8.56 15.03 2.41
C ALA A 201 7.45 13.99 2.19
N VAL A 202 6.80 13.98 1.03
CA VAL A 202 5.81 12.95 0.68
C VAL A 202 6.44 11.57 0.53
N ILE A 203 7.59 11.46 -0.14
CA ILE A 203 8.34 10.19 -0.17
C ILE A 203 8.76 9.77 1.24
N SER A 204 9.25 10.72 2.05
CA SER A 204 9.65 10.43 3.43
C SER A 204 8.47 9.92 4.25
N GLU A 205 7.28 10.53 4.12
CA GLU A 205 6.05 10.07 4.77
C GLU A 205 5.67 8.64 4.35
N ILE A 206 5.75 8.30 3.06
CA ILE A 206 5.46 6.93 2.57
C ILE A 206 6.41 5.90 3.19
N PHE A 207 7.69 6.23 3.35
CA PHE A 207 8.67 5.33 3.98
C PHE A 207 8.58 5.35 5.51
N SER A 208 8.31 6.48 6.15
CA SER A 208 8.23 6.55 7.61
C SER A 208 6.94 5.94 8.13
N SER A 209 5.83 6.06 7.40
CA SER A 209 4.53 5.56 7.83
C SER A 209 4.58 4.05 8.04
N VAL A 210 5.22 3.27 7.16
CA VAL A 210 5.30 1.81 7.37
C VAL A 210 6.03 1.42 8.67
N CYS A 211 7.06 2.18 9.08
CA CYS A 211 7.71 1.98 10.38
C CYS A 211 6.84 2.44 11.55
N ALA A 212 6.07 3.52 11.37
CA ALA A 212 5.12 3.99 12.36
C ALA A 212 4.01 2.93 12.59
N GLU A 213 3.44 2.38 11.52
CA GLU A 213 2.42 1.33 11.59
C GLU A 213 2.94 0.06 12.29
N ILE A 214 4.18 -0.37 11.99
CA ILE A 214 4.82 -1.47 12.73
C ILE A 214 4.93 -1.12 14.23
N SER A 215 5.34 0.11 14.56
CA SER A 215 5.46 0.54 15.95
C SER A 215 4.10 0.59 16.65
N ASP A 216 3.07 1.08 15.98
CA ASP A 216 1.76 1.29 16.57
C ASP A 216 0.97 -0.01 16.76
N GLU A 217 1.11 -0.97 15.84
CA GLU A 217 0.42 -2.25 15.89
C GLU A 217 1.24 -3.35 16.57
N VAL A 218 2.53 -3.48 16.23
CA VAL A 218 3.43 -4.54 16.76
C VAL A 218 4.11 -4.13 18.06
N ASN A 219 4.02 -2.85 18.43
CA ASN A 219 4.66 -2.27 19.62
C ASN A 219 6.20 -2.37 19.62
N VAL A 220 6.80 -2.45 18.43
CA VAL A 220 8.26 -2.48 18.29
C VAL A 220 8.79 -1.05 18.16
N PRO A 221 9.80 -0.64 18.93
CA PRO A 221 10.36 0.70 18.81
C PRO A 221 10.90 0.94 17.39
N VAL A 222 10.56 2.11 16.81
CA VAL A 222 11.08 2.51 15.47
C VAL A 222 12.61 2.44 15.40
N GLY A 223 13.32 2.75 16.50
CA GLY A 223 14.79 2.65 16.57
C GLY A 223 15.35 1.22 16.43
N SER A 224 14.51 0.20 16.56
CA SER A 224 14.85 -1.20 16.32
C SER A 224 14.55 -1.64 14.88
N LEU A 225 13.98 -0.78 14.05
CA LEU A 225 13.63 -1.08 12.65
C LEU A 225 14.70 -0.49 11.72
N SER A 226 15.10 -1.25 10.70
CA SER A 226 15.93 -0.73 9.62
C SER A 226 15.14 0.26 8.79
N LYS A 227 15.84 1.09 8.01
CA LYS A 227 15.20 1.85 6.94
C LYS A 227 14.45 0.88 6.01
N PRO A 228 13.19 1.18 5.62
CA PRO A 228 12.45 0.33 4.70
C PRO A 228 13.09 0.28 3.32
N LEU A 229 12.99 -0.88 2.68
CA LEU A 229 13.36 -1.08 1.29
C LEU A 229 12.11 -1.37 0.48
N PHE A 230 11.83 -0.56 -0.53
CA PHE A 230 10.66 -0.70 -1.39
C PHE A 230 10.82 -1.92 -2.31
N LEU A 231 9.84 -2.82 -2.30
CA LEU A 231 9.83 -4.05 -3.10
C LEU A 231 9.00 -3.90 -4.38
N GLY A 232 7.92 -3.12 -4.31
CA GLY A 232 7.00 -2.94 -5.41
C GLY A 232 5.59 -2.55 -4.96
N ILE A 233 4.63 -2.64 -5.87
CA ILE A 233 3.23 -2.31 -5.63
C ILE A 233 2.36 -3.49 -6.01
N ALA A 234 1.51 -3.91 -5.08
CA ALA A 234 0.46 -4.91 -5.30
C ALA A 234 -0.92 -4.25 -5.36
N LEU A 235 -1.84 -4.87 -6.11
CA LEU A 235 -3.23 -4.43 -6.26
C LEU A 235 -4.17 -5.44 -5.60
N ASN A 236 -5.07 -4.96 -4.76
CA ASN A 236 -6.13 -5.76 -4.13
C ASN A 236 -7.42 -5.71 -4.99
N HIS A 237 -7.70 -6.79 -5.74
CA HIS A 237 -8.87 -6.89 -6.60
C HIS A 237 -10.18 -7.13 -5.85
N THR A 238 -10.13 -7.55 -4.59
CA THR A 238 -11.33 -7.58 -3.71
C THR A 238 -11.77 -6.18 -3.30
N SER A 239 -10.87 -5.20 -3.38
CA SER A 239 -11.13 -3.76 -3.13
C SER A 239 -10.95 -2.94 -4.42
N ALA A 240 -11.45 -3.48 -5.53
CA ALA A 240 -11.47 -2.83 -6.85
C ALA A 240 -10.10 -2.32 -7.32
N GLY A 241 -9.05 -3.11 -7.07
CA GLY A 241 -7.69 -2.83 -7.49
C GLY A 241 -6.92 -1.86 -6.59
N ARG A 242 -7.39 -1.58 -5.36
CA ARG A 242 -6.71 -0.67 -4.42
C ARG A 242 -5.22 -1.02 -4.30
N PRO A 243 -4.30 -0.05 -4.50
CA PRO A 243 -2.88 -0.32 -4.48
C PRO A 243 -2.29 -0.27 -3.07
N SER A 244 -1.22 -1.02 -2.88
CA SER A 244 -0.39 -1.00 -1.67
C SER A 244 1.09 -1.07 -2.07
N ALA A 245 1.90 -0.15 -1.53
CA ALA A 245 3.34 -0.17 -1.65
C ALA A 245 3.91 -1.11 -0.58
N GLU A 246 4.63 -2.15 -1.02
CA GLU A 246 5.14 -3.18 -0.12
C GLU A 246 6.63 -3.01 0.11
N PHE A 247 7.02 -3.10 1.38
CA PHE A 247 8.37 -2.86 1.86
C PHE A 247 8.95 -4.10 2.52
N PHE A 248 10.28 -4.13 2.62
CA PHE A 248 11.01 -5.03 3.48
C PHE A 248 11.67 -4.24 4.61
N VAL A 249 11.53 -4.72 5.85
CA VAL A 249 12.04 -4.07 7.05
C VAL A 249 12.72 -5.11 7.94
N ARG A 250 13.96 -4.87 8.37
CA ARG A 250 14.61 -5.70 9.39
C ARG A 250 14.35 -5.14 10.77
N CYS A 251 14.04 -6.00 11.72
CA CYS A 251 13.98 -5.69 13.13
C CYS A 251 15.23 -6.23 13.82
N SER A 252 15.87 -5.41 14.66
CA SER A 252 17.03 -5.78 15.46
C SER A 252 16.67 -6.58 16.71
N LEU A 253 15.40 -6.93 16.91
CA LEU A 253 14.92 -7.72 18.03
C LEU A 253 14.65 -9.18 17.60
N PRO A 254 14.87 -10.15 18.50
CA PRO A 254 14.52 -11.55 18.26
C PRO A 254 13.01 -11.76 18.30
N THR A 255 12.57 -12.86 17.69
CA THR A 255 11.15 -13.25 17.58
C THR A 255 10.44 -13.26 18.93
N GLN A 256 11.10 -13.74 19.98
CA GLN A 256 10.50 -13.79 21.31
C GLN A 256 10.25 -12.41 21.90
N GLU A 257 11.17 -11.46 21.71
CA GLU A 257 11.01 -10.10 22.22
C GLU A 257 9.94 -9.32 21.46
N VAL A 258 9.88 -9.49 20.13
CA VAL A 258 8.79 -8.93 19.30
C VAL A 258 7.43 -9.43 19.77
N ARG A 259 7.31 -10.74 20.04
CA ARG A 259 6.07 -11.33 20.58
C ARG A 259 5.69 -10.74 21.94
N ASP A 260 6.65 -10.53 22.83
CA ASP A 260 6.40 -9.98 24.16
C ASP A 260 6.09 -8.48 24.12
N LEU A 261 6.63 -7.73 23.16
CA LEU A 261 6.23 -6.35 22.87
C LEU A 261 4.78 -6.28 22.37
N TYR A 262 4.42 -7.07 21.36
CA TYR A 262 3.04 -7.12 20.84
C TYR A 262 2.04 -7.44 21.96
N ARG A 263 2.33 -8.42 22.81
CA ARG A 263 1.46 -8.81 23.95
C ARG A 263 1.30 -7.73 25.02
N ARG A 264 2.27 -6.83 25.17
CA ARG A 264 2.14 -5.67 26.06
C ARG A 264 1.16 -4.63 25.49
N GLY A 265 0.83 -4.73 24.21
CA GLY A 265 -0.05 -3.83 23.47
C GLY A 265 0.69 -2.59 22.95
N GLY A 266 0.36 -2.17 21.74
CA GLY A 266 0.67 -0.86 21.18
C GLY A 266 -0.56 0.07 21.12
N PRO A 267 -0.41 1.30 20.62
CA PRO A 267 -1.50 2.23 20.33
C PRO A 267 -2.70 1.58 19.64
N GLU A 268 -2.44 0.69 18.66
CA GLU A 268 -3.45 0.06 17.81
C GLU A 268 -3.61 -1.45 18.08
N ALA A 269 -3.37 -1.89 19.33
CA ALA A 269 -3.43 -3.30 19.75
C ALA A 269 -4.80 -4.01 19.58
N HIS A 270 -5.79 -3.33 19.01
CA HIS A 270 -7.14 -3.83 18.80
C HIS A 270 -7.45 -4.15 17.33
N GLU A 271 -6.58 -3.73 16.40
CA GLU A 271 -6.73 -4.00 14.96
C GLU A 271 -6.39 -5.46 14.61
N SER A 272 -5.40 -6.02 15.31
CA SER A 272 -5.06 -7.45 15.28
C SER A 272 -5.38 -8.15 16.60
N THR A 273 -5.50 -9.48 16.53
CA THR A 273 -5.88 -10.36 17.64
C THR A 273 -4.82 -11.40 17.97
N ASP A 274 -3.87 -11.61 17.08
CA ASP A 274 -2.76 -12.55 17.27
C ASP A 274 -1.58 -12.18 16.37
N ILE A 275 -0.38 -12.59 16.78
CA ILE A 275 0.87 -12.42 16.04
C ILE A 275 1.48 -13.78 15.72
N MET A 276 1.77 -14.00 14.44
CA MET A 276 2.34 -15.23 13.92
C MET A 276 3.73 -14.96 13.33
N PHE A 277 4.59 -15.98 13.42
CA PHE A 277 5.95 -15.92 12.92
C PHE A 277 6.18 -17.08 11.95
N LEU A 278 6.66 -16.76 10.75
CA LEU A 278 7.00 -17.73 9.72
C LEU A 278 8.49 -17.71 9.45
N SER A 279 9.14 -18.87 9.44
CA SER A 279 10.51 -18.94 8.94
C SER A 279 10.59 -18.54 7.47
N ARG A 280 11.72 -17.97 7.05
CA ARG A 280 12.00 -17.66 5.64
C ARG A 280 11.71 -18.85 4.71
N GLU A 281 12.16 -20.05 5.07
CA GLU A 281 11.92 -21.26 4.26
C GLU A 281 10.43 -21.52 4.01
N LYS A 282 9.60 -21.35 5.04
CA LYS A 282 8.14 -21.48 4.90
C LYS A 282 7.58 -20.35 4.04
N MET A 283 8.01 -19.10 4.26
CA MET A 283 7.55 -17.97 3.47
C MET A 283 7.82 -18.16 1.97
N LEU A 284 8.99 -18.66 1.60
CA LEU A 284 9.35 -18.94 0.21
C LEU A 284 8.50 -20.06 -0.42
N GLN A 285 7.83 -20.88 0.39
CA GLN A 285 6.94 -21.94 -0.06
C GLN A 285 5.46 -21.54 -0.05
N VAL A 286 5.09 -20.38 0.51
CA VAL A 286 3.71 -19.87 0.52
C VAL A 286 3.28 -19.55 -0.91
N ASN A 287 2.26 -20.26 -1.40
CA ASN A 287 1.67 -20.09 -2.73
C ASN A 287 0.22 -20.57 -2.75
N GLU A 288 -0.50 -20.42 -3.87
CA GLU A 288 -1.92 -20.79 -4.06
C GLU A 288 -2.31 -22.21 -3.59
N ARG A 289 -1.36 -23.14 -3.47
CA ARG A 289 -1.60 -24.53 -3.02
C ARG A 289 -1.37 -24.73 -1.52
N ALA A 290 -0.71 -23.79 -0.85
CA ALA A 290 -0.45 -23.86 0.58
C ALA A 290 -1.72 -23.48 1.37
N PRO A 291 -2.11 -24.22 2.42
CA PRO A 291 -3.28 -23.88 3.24
C PRO A 291 -3.27 -22.42 3.74
N LEU A 292 -2.08 -21.95 4.16
CA LEU A 292 -1.89 -20.58 4.65
C LEU A 292 -2.28 -19.50 3.63
N TRP A 293 -2.14 -19.78 2.33
CA TRP A 293 -2.47 -18.80 1.28
C TRP A 293 -3.93 -18.38 1.30
N SER A 294 -4.83 -19.32 1.60
CA SER A 294 -6.26 -19.03 1.74
C SER A 294 -6.62 -18.21 2.98
N GLU A 295 -5.69 -18.13 3.94
CA GLU A 295 -5.86 -17.33 5.16
C GLU A 295 -5.28 -15.92 5.02
N LEU A 296 -4.48 -15.63 3.99
CA LEU A 296 -3.89 -14.31 3.77
C LEU A 296 -4.91 -13.35 3.13
N CYS A 297 -4.93 -12.10 3.58
CA CYS A 297 -5.61 -11.04 2.85
C CYS A 297 -4.85 -10.69 1.55
N PRO A 298 -5.50 -10.03 0.58
CA PRO A 298 -4.86 -9.74 -0.71
C PRO A 298 -3.60 -8.86 -0.65
N SER A 299 -3.51 -7.89 0.27
CA SER A 299 -2.29 -7.10 0.50
C SER A 299 -1.13 -7.97 0.94
N ALA A 300 -1.34 -8.82 1.95
CA ALA A 300 -0.33 -9.76 2.40
C ALA A 300 0.10 -10.75 1.32
N LYS A 301 -0.83 -11.27 0.50
CA LYS A 301 -0.49 -12.08 -0.67
C LYS A 301 0.44 -11.31 -1.62
N GLY A 302 0.15 -10.04 -1.87
CA GLY A 302 0.97 -9.16 -2.71
C GLY A 302 2.39 -9.00 -2.18
N ALA A 303 2.52 -8.74 -0.88
CA ALA A 303 3.81 -8.60 -0.22
C ALA A 303 4.62 -9.90 -0.21
N VAL A 304 3.98 -11.06 -0.01
CA VAL A 304 4.62 -12.38 -0.11
C VAL A 304 5.18 -12.59 -1.52
N LEU A 305 4.38 -12.30 -2.55
CA LEU A 305 4.82 -12.43 -3.95
C LEU A 305 6.01 -11.51 -4.27
N LEU A 306 6.00 -10.28 -3.76
CA LEU A 306 7.10 -9.33 -3.94
C LEU A 306 8.35 -9.77 -3.18
N TYR A 307 8.23 -10.17 -1.91
CA TYR A 307 9.35 -10.68 -1.12
C TYR A 307 10.03 -11.88 -1.80
N GLN A 308 9.25 -12.87 -2.25
CA GLN A 308 9.78 -14.05 -2.93
C GLN A 308 10.55 -13.71 -4.22
N ARG A 309 10.19 -12.64 -4.92
CA ARG A 309 10.84 -12.22 -6.18
C ARG A 309 12.03 -11.31 -5.94
N VAL A 310 11.90 -10.37 -5.01
CA VAL A 310 12.86 -9.27 -4.82
C VAL A 310 13.88 -9.58 -3.74
N MET A 311 13.47 -10.27 -2.67
CA MET A 311 14.31 -10.52 -1.50
C MET A 311 14.39 -12.01 -1.13
N PRO A 312 14.60 -12.93 -2.10
CA PRO A 312 14.56 -14.36 -1.79
C PRO A 312 15.64 -14.78 -0.81
N ASP A 313 16.77 -14.06 -0.75
CA ASP A 313 17.96 -14.39 0.05
C ASP A 313 18.05 -13.69 1.41
N GLN A 314 17.05 -12.86 1.75
CA GLN A 314 17.11 -11.94 2.89
C GLN A 314 16.07 -12.22 3.97
#